data_AF-A0ABD4TN96-F1
#
_entry.id   AF-A0ABD4TN96-F1
#
_cell.length_a   1.000
_cell.length_b   1.000
_cell.length_c   1.000
_cell.angle_alpha   90.00
_cell.angle_beta   90.00
_cell.angle_gamma   90.00
#
_symmetry.space_group_name_H-M   'P 1'
#
loop_
_entity.id
_entity.type
_entity.pdbx_description
1 polymer ?
#
loop_
_entity_poly.entity_id
_entity_poly.type
_entity_poly.pdbx_seq_one_letter_code
_entity_poly.pdbx_strand_id
1 'polypeptide(L)'
;MNEEVISAIAVSTHLFMTIPLAAPVFVLSSFILLAGAAISGMDGRARAVCGILREAGGIQIPAKKLYRLILLAFSVIIMAAIFIGRPEAVIKNVSVVSSILFAVIGFALIYIDNNLPREHRGSRIWLAVMAIGSGVFLLVALLEEATILAFGVPLMERLAMVLLVLFVFVRSDLASAFRKGVANKTDLLWLILIFGTLSIYGTFRGFNFEGVLLNFRDLGPILAGLIGGPIAGAAAGAIGGLYRYSLGGWTALPCAVATIVAGILGGLAGRRWLPLTPLRLAILGVAAEALHILVILPLFTIGTPFTEILDVIRATLLPMSVVTAAGLILYLVIENQYKKEIDMKDLVCWIRKEIDPELEAEKGEP
;
A
#
# COMPACT_ATOMS: atom_id res chain seq x y z
N MET A 1 11.19 -27.86 0.68
CA MET A 1 10.22 -28.17 1.76
C MET A 1 11.00 -28.10 3.06
N ASN A 2 10.61 -27.24 4.02
CA ASN A 2 11.42 -26.97 5.23
C ASN A 2 11.67 -28.26 6.04
N GLU A 3 12.85 -28.40 6.64
CA GLU A 3 13.23 -29.56 7.49
C GLU A 3 12.24 -29.80 8.65
N GLU A 4 11.64 -28.73 9.18
CA GLU A 4 10.57 -28.81 10.20
C GLU A 4 9.29 -29.47 9.69
N VAL A 5 8.95 -29.25 8.41
CA VAL A 5 7.76 -29.85 7.79
C VAL A 5 8.02 -31.34 7.57
N ILE A 6 9.25 -31.69 7.17
CA ILE A 6 9.66 -33.08 6.98
C ILE A 6 9.67 -33.83 8.32
N SER A 7 10.15 -33.22 9.41
CA SER A 7 10.16 -33.84 10.74
C SER A 7 8.74 -34.01 11.30
N ALA A 8 7.86 -33.03 11.12
CA ALA A 8 6.46 -33.12 11.54
C ALA A 8 5.68 -34.21 10.77
N ILE A 9 5.93 -34.33 9.46
CA ILE A 9 5.36 -35.41 8.64
C ILE A 9 5.90 -36.77 9.12
N ALA A 10 7.19 -36.90 9.39
CA ALA A 10 7.76 -38.17 9.86
C ALA A 10 7.17 -38.61 11.21
N VAL A 11 7.03 -37.68 12.17
CA VAL A 11 6.46 -37.95 13.50
C VAL A 11 4.98 -38.31 13.42
N SER A 12 4.19 -37.57 12.64
CA SER A 12 2.76 -37.86 12.44
C SER A 12 2.54 -39.21 11.76
N THR A 13 3.35 -39.53 10.74
CA THR A 13 3.27 -40.83 10.04
C THR A 13 3.62 -41.98 10.97
N HIS A 14 4.64 -41.82 11.83
CA HIS A 14 5.00 -42.81 12.84
C HIS A 14 3.86 -43.04 13.85
N LEU A 15 3.23 -41.97 14.36
CA LEU A 15 2.07 -42.02 15.27
C LEU A 15 0.87 -42.77 14.66
N PHE A 16 0.55 -42.49 13.39
CA PHE A 16 -0.55 -43.17 12.70
C PHE A 16 -0.29 -44.66 12.44
N MET A 17 0.98 -45.07 12.32
CA MET A 17 1.38 -46.45 12.12
C MET A 17 1.52 -47.25 13.43
N THR A 18 1.81 -46.58 14.56
CA THR A 18 2.01 -47.26 15.87
C THR A 18 0.73 -47.43 16.67
N ILE A 19 -0.24 -46.52 16.57
CA ILE A 19 -1.47 -46.55 17.36
C ILE A 19 -2.63 -47.08 16.49
N PRO A 20 -3.19 -48.27 16.78
CA PRO A 20 -4.34 -48.78 16.05
C PRO A 20 -5.54 -47.82 16.22
N LEU A 21 -6.28 -47.59 15.14
CA LEU A 21 -7.38 -46.60 15.03
C LEU A 21 -6.98 -45.11 15.09
N ALA A 22 -5.70 -44.74 15.20
CA ALA A 22 -5.32 -43.31 15.26
C ALA A 22 -5.72 -42.51 14.01
N ALA A 23 -5.49 -43.07 12.81
CA ALA A 23 -5.88 -42.42 11.55
C ALA A 23 -7.41 -42.18 11.43
N PRO A 24 -8.30 -43.19 11.60
CA PRO A 24 -9.74 -42.96 11.52
C PRO A 24 -10.28 -42.06 12.64
N VAL A 25 -9.73 -42.13 13.87
CA VAL A 25 -10.13 -41.25 14.98
C VAL A 25 -9.69 -39.80 14.72
N PHE A 26 -8.47 -39.59 14.22
CA PHE A 26 -7.99 -38.27 13.84
C PHE A 26 -8.85 -37.65 12.76
N VAL A 27 -9.11 -38.38 11.66
CA VAL A 27 -9.98 -37.93 10.57
C VAL A 27 -11.38 -37.59 11.07
N LEU A 28 -11.98 -38.44 11.91
CA LEU A 28 -13.30 -38.21 12.48
C LEU A 28 -13.32 -36.98 13.40
N SER A 29 -12.32 -36.84 14.27
CA SER A 29 -12.22 -35.71 15.20
C SER A 29 -11.96 -34.38 14.48
N SER A 30 -11.07 -34.35 13.48
CA SER A 30 -10.84 -33.20 12.61
C SER A 30 -12.08 -32.83 11.81
N PHE A 31 -12.82 -33.82 11.29
CA PHE A 31 -14.07 -33.57 10.59
C PHE A 31 -15.12 -32.93 11.51
N ILE A 32 -15.30 -33.46 12.73
CA ILE A 32 -16.24 -32.91 13.71
C ILE A 32 -15.85 -31.49 14.13
N LEU A 33 -14.56 -31.23 14.37
CA LEU A 33 -14.06 -29.91 14.74
C LEU A 33 -14.21 -28.90 13.60
N LEU A 34 -13.84 -29.27 12.37
CA LEU A 34 -13.98 -28.41 11.19
C LEU A 34 -15.45 -28.15 10.85
N ALA A 35 -16.30 -29.17 10.90
CA ALA A 35 -17.74 -29.02 10.70
C ALA A 35 -18.38 -28.17 11.80
N GLY A 36 -18.01 -28.39 13.07
CA GLY A 36 -18.49 -27.60 14.20
C GLY A 36 -18.08 -26.13 14.12
N ALA A 37 -16.82 -25.85 13.79
CA ALA A 37 -16.30 -24.50 13.59
C ALA A 37 -16.95 -23.80 12.40
N ALA A 38 -17.14 -24.51 11.27
CA ALA A 38 -17.82 -23.97 10.10
C ALA A 38 -19.29 -23.64 10.40
N ILE A 39 -20.02 -24.56 11.05
CA ILE A 39 -21.44 -24.38 11.40
C ILE A 39 -21.60 -23.23 12.42
N SER A 40 -20.78 -23.22 13.47
CA SER A 40 -20.84 -22.18 14.51
C SER A 40 -20.48 -20.79 13.96
N GLY A 41 -19.44 -20.71 13.11
CA GLY A 41 -19.04 -19.49 12.43
C GLY A 41 -20.09 -18.98 11.44
N MET A 42 -20.71 -19.87 10.67
CA MET A 42 -21.78 -19.54 9.72
C MET A 42 -23.06 -19.07 10.43
N ASP A 43 -23.45 -19.72 11.52
CA ASP A 43 -24.65 -19.37 12.28
C ASP A 43 -24.56 -17.96 12.89
N GLY A 44 -23.43 -17.64 13.55
CA GLY A 44 -23.20 -16.30 14.11
C GLY A 44 -23.21 -15.20 13.05
N ARG A 45 -22.56 -15.45 11.90
CA ARG A 45 -22.47 -14.49 10.77
C ARG A 45 -23.81 -14.34 10.05
N ALA A 46 -24.54 -15.43 9.83
CA ALA A 46 -25.86 -15.39 9.19
C ALA A 46 -26.88 -14.62 10.05
N ARG A 47 -26.83 -14.72 11.38
CA ARG A 47 -27.67 -13.91 12.27
C ARG A 47 -27.31 -12.42 12.21
N ALA A 48 -26.02 -12.08 12.20
CA ALA A 48 -25.57 -10.69 12.09
C ALA A 48 -26.02 -10.05 10.77
N VAL A 49 -25.82 -10.76 9.64
CA VAL A 49 -26.27 -10.30 8.31
C VAL A 49 -27.79 -10.17 8.23
N CYS A 50 -28.54 -11.12 8.82
CA CYS A 50 -29.99 -11.03 8.97
C CYS A 50 -30.43 -9.77 9.73
N GLY A 51 -29.72 -9.40 10.81
CA GLY A 51 -30.00 -8.21 11.59
C GLY A 51 -29.80 -6.93 10.77
N ILE A 52 -28.63 -6.82 10.13
CA ILE A 52 -28.26 -5.66 9.30
C ILE A 52 -29.23 -5.49 8.12
N LEU A 53 -29.53 -6.56 7.38
CA LEU A 53 -30.41 -6.48 6.20
C LEU A 53 -31.86 -6.11 6.57
N ARG A 54 -32.29 -6.42 7.79
CA ARG A 54 -33.64 -6.10 8.25
C ARG A 54 -33.75 -4.66 8.74
N GLU A 55 -32.73 -4.18 9.45
CA GLU A 55 -32.73 -2.81 10.01
C GLU A 55 -32.32 -1.75 8.97
N ALA A 56 -31.32 -2.04 8.12
CA ALA A 56 -30.82 -1.09 7.13
C ALA A 56 -31.46 -1.24 5.73
N GLY A 57 -31.93 -2.44 5.37
CA GLY A 57 -32.34 -2.78 4.00
C GLY A 57 -33.85 -2.70 3.72
N GLY A 58 -34.70 -2.49 4.72
CA GLY A 58 -36.17 -2.42 4.54
C GLY A 58 -36.82 -3.72 4.03
N ILE A 59 -36.13 -4.85 4.11
CA ILE A 59 -36.58 -6.13 3.55
C ILE A 59 -37.67 -6.76 4.46
N GLN A 60 -38.90 -6.86 3.98
CA GLN A 60 -40.07 -7.40 4.71
C GLN A 60 -40.13 -8.95 4.79
N ILE A 61 -39.05 -9.66 4.49
CA ILE A 61 -39.05 -11.13 4.48
C ILE A 61 -39.05 -11.66 5.93
N PRO A 62 -39.83 -12.72 6.25
CA PRO A 62 -39.83 -13.32 7.58
C PRO A 62 -38.42 -13.77 8.00
N ALA A 63 -37.99 -13.41 9.22
CA ALA A 63 -36.62 -13.63 9.70
C ALA A 63 -36.14 -15.08 9.55
N LYS A 64 -37.02 -16.05 9.81
CA LYS A 64 -36.73 -17.48 9.68
C LYS A 64 -36.46 -17.90 8.23
N LYS A 65 -37.11 -17.25 7.26
CA LYS A 65 -36.96 -17.53 5.82
C LYS A 65 -35.70 -16.85 5.29
N LEU A 66 -35.41 -15.62 5.71
CA LEU A 66 -34.18 -14.90 5.36
C LEU A 66 -32.94 -15.62 5.90
N TYR A 67 -32.97 -16.06 7.16
CA TYR A 67 -31.89 -16.82 7.78
C TYR A 67 -31.58 -18.12 7.03
N ARG A 68 -32.61 -18.89 6.67
CA ARG A 68 -32.45 -20.10 5.86
C ARG A 68 -31.89 -19.80 4.47
N LEU A 69 -32.30 -18.70 3.83
CA LEU A 69 -31.80 -18.31 2.51
C LEU A 69 -30.31 -17.97 2.56
N ILE A 70 -29.88 -17.21 3.57
CA ILE A 70 -28.48 -16.83 3.78
C ILE A 70 -27.62 -18.06 4.08
N LEU A 71 -28.08 -18.96 4.95
CA LEU A 71 -27.39 -20.23 5.19
C LEU A 71 -27.27 -21.07 3.92
N LEU A 72 -28.33 -21.14 3.12
CA LEU A 72 -28.32 -21.90 1.87
C LEU A 72 -27.36 -21.29 0.85
N ALA A 73 -27.28 -19.95 0.77
CA ALA A 73 -26.30 -19.26 -0.05
C ALA A 73 -24.85 -19.56 0.38
N PHE A 74 -24.54 -19.49 1.68
CA PHE A 74 -23.22 -19.87 2.19
C PHE A 74 -22.88 -21.34 1.90
N SER A 75 -23.82 -22.26 2.10
CA SER A 75 -23.62 -23.68 1.80
C SER A 75 -23.36 -23.93 0.32
N VAL A 76 -24.05 -23.23 -0.60
CA VAL A 76 -23.81 -23.33 -2.04
C VAL A 76 -22.44 -22.79 -2.43
N ILE A 77 -22.01 -21.65 -1.85
CA ILE A 77 -20.67 -21.08 -2.09
C ILE A 77 -19.58 -22.06 -1.64
N ILE A 78 -19.75 -22.71 -0.48
CA ILE A 78 -18.80 -23.70 0.03
C ILE A 78 -18.77 -24.95 -0.87
N MET A 79 -19.92 -25.47 -1.29
CA MET A 79 -19.96 -26.62 -2.20
C MET A 79 -19.32 -26.31 -3.56
N ALA A 80 -19.57 -25.13 -4.12
CA ALA A 80 -18.93 -24.69 -5.35
C ALA A 80 -17.40 -24.59 -5.20
N ALA A 81 -16.92 -24.07 -4.06
CA ALA A 81 -15.49 -23.97 -3.75
C ALA A 81 -14.79 -25.34 -3.64
N ILE A 82 -15.47 -26.33 -3.06
CA ILE A 82 -15.01 -27.72 -3.00
C ILE A 82 -14.90 -28.29 -4.41
N PHE A 83 -15.89 -28.04 -5.27
CA PHE A 83 -15.91 -28.56 -6.64
C PHE A 83 -14.84 -27.94 -7.55
N ILE A 84 -14.44 -26.69 -7.29
CA ILE A 84 -13.36 -25.99 -8.00
C ILE A 84 -11.96 -26.41 -7.50
N GLY A 85 -11.88 -27.29 -6.49
CA GLY A 85 -10.62 -27.84 -5.97
C GLY A 85 -9.80 -26.85 -5.14
N ARG A 86 -10.38 -25.71 -4.71
CA ARG A 86 -9.72 -24.71 -3.85
C ARG A 86 -10.57 -24.34 -2.62
N PRO A 87 -11.09 -25.31 -1.84
CA PRO A 87 -11.96 -25.02 -0.69
C PRO A 87 -11.26 -24.19 0.39
N GLU A 88 -9.95 -24.39 0.57
CA GLU A 88 -9.14 -23.69 1.57
C GLU A 88 -9.07 -22.17 1.30
N ALA A 89 -8.96 -21.76 0.03
CA ALA A 89 -8.92 -20.36 -0.35
C ALA A 89 -10.24 -19.63 -0.05
N VAL A 90 -11.38 -20.30 -0.27
CA VAL A 90 -12.70 -19.71 -0.01
C VAL A 90 -12.96 -19.61 1.49
N ILE A 91 -12.64 -20.65 2.27
CA ILE A 91 -12.78 -20.62 3.73
C ILE A 91 -11.91 -19.49 4.32
N LYS A 92 -10.65 -19.37 3.87
CA LYS A 92 -9.74 -18.31 4.30
C LYS A 92 -10.26 -16.93 3.94
N ASN A 93 -10.62 -16.69 2.68
CA ASN A 93 -11.08 -15.37 2.23
C ASN A 93 -12.40 -14.95 2.90
N VAL A 94 -13.33 -15.89 3.12
CA VAL A 94 -14.58 -15.61 3.83
C VAL A 94 -14.33 -15.33 5.31
N SER A 95 -13.39 -16.03 5.95
CA SER A 95 -12.97 -15.72 7.33
C SER A 95 -12.40 -14.30 7.44
N VAL A 96 -11.48 -13.96 6.55
CA VAL A 96 -10.83 -12.64 6.47
C VAL A 96 -11.83 -11.51 6.31
N VAL A 97 -12.70 -11.59 5.29
CA VAL A 97 -13.71 -10.55 5.03
C VAL A 97 -14.62 -10.39 6.24
N SER A 98 -14.95 -11.49 6.93
CA SER A 98 -15.77 -11.44 8.14
C SER A 98 -15.04 -10.75 9.30
N SER A 99 -13.78 -11.10 9.57
CA SER A 99 -12.98 -10.50 10.66
C SER A 99 -12.77 -9.00 10.46
N ILE A 100 -12.50 -8.57 9.22
CA ILE A 100 -12.40 -7.15 8.85
C ILE A 100 -13.75 -6.45 9.07
N LEU A 101 -14.85 -7.04 8.59
CA LEU A 101 -16.19 -6.46 8.72
C LEU A 101 -16.60 -6.32 10.20
N PHE A 102 -16.30 -7.30 11.05
CA PHE A 102 -16.56 -7.23 12.49
C PHE A 102 -15.70 -6.17 13.18
N ALA A 103 -14.43 -6.03 12.82
CA ALA A 103 -13.59 -4.96 13.34
C ALA A 103 -14.14 -3.57 12.95
N VAL A 104 -14.48 -3.37 11.67
CA VAL A 104 -15.02 -2.10 11.16
C VAL A 104 -16.37 -1.76 11.80
N ILE A 105 -17.31 -2.71 11.84
CA ILE A 105 -18.61 -2.51 12.48
C ILE A 105 -18.43 -2.23 13.98
N GLY A 106 -17.52 -2.94 14.63
CA GLY A 106 -17.22 -2.75 16.04
C GLY A 106 -16.69 -1.34 16.36
N PHE A 107 -15.74 -0.82 15.58
CA PHE A 107 -15.29 0.56 15.70
C PHE A 107 -16.38 1.59 15.34
N ALA A 108 -17.20 1.31 14.33
CA ALA A 108 -18.34 2.17 13.97
C ALA A 108 -19.37 2.26 15.11
N LEU A 109 -19.68 1.14 15.77
CA LEU A 109 -20.58 1.12 16.93
C LEU A 109 -20.01 1.89 18.12
N ILE A 110 -18.70 1.79 18.38
CA ILE A 110 -18.03 2.59 19.42
C ILE A 110 -18.10 4.09 19.10
N TYR A 111 -17.90 4.47 17.82
CA TYR A 111 -18.01 5.85 17.37
C TYR A 111 -19.42 6.40 17.53
N ILE A 112 -20.43 5.63 17.11
CA ILE A 112 -21.84 6.01 17.22
C ILE A 112 -22.23 6.14 18.70
N ASP A 113 -21.87 5.18 19.55
CA ASP A 113 -22.19 5.20 20.99
C ASP A 113 -21.58 6.43 21.70
N ASN A 114 -20.34 6.80 21.35
CA ASN A 114 -19.70 8.00 21.89
C ASN A 114 -20.35 9.32 21.45
N ASN A 115 -21.03 9.33 20.31
CA ASN A 115 -21.73 10.49 19.76
C ASN A 115 -23.20 10.59 20.22
N LEU A 116 -23.74 9.59 20.93
CA LEU A 116 -25.09 9.65 21.48
C LEU A 116 -25.18 10.57 22.73
N PRO A 117 -26.35 11.18 22.99
CA PRO A 117 -26.63 11.90 24.24
C PRO A 117 -26.38 11.00 25.45
N ARG A 118 -25.91 11.57 26.57
CA ARG A 118 -25.46 10.80 27.75
C ARG A 118 -26.48 9.80 28.29
N GLU A 119 -27.76 10.07 28.08
CA GLU A 119 -28.91 9.27 28.51
C GLU A 119 -29.07 7.96 27.71
N HIS A 120 -28.52 7.89 26.49
CA HIS A 120 -28.66 6.77 25.55
C HIS A 120 -27.36 6.00 25.31
N ARG A 121 -26.28 6.33 26.03
CA ARG A 121 -24.99 5.66 25.87
C ARG A 121 -25.02 4.28 26.51
N GLY A 122 -24.31 3.34 25.87
CA GLY A 122 -24.07 2.04 26.45
C GLY A 122 -23.33 2.10 27.79
N SER A 123 -23.43 1.02 28.56
CA SER A 123 -22.68 0.91 29.81
C SER A 123 -21.17 0.92 29.55
N ARG A 124 -20.37 1.31 30.55
CA ARG A 124 -18.90 1.23 30.45
C ARG A 124 -18.41 -0.19 30.15
N ILE A 125 -19.14 -1.20 30.62
CA ILE A 125 -18.87 -2.62 30.36
C ILE A 125 -19.13 -2.94 28.88
N TRP A 126 -20.23 -2.44 28.31
CA TRP A 126 -20.54 -2.59 26.88
C TRP A 126 -19.43 -2.00 26.00
N LEU A 127 -19.00 -0.77 26.28
CA LEU A 127 -17.90 -0.13 25.55
C LEU A 127 -16.58 -0.89 25.69
N ALA A 128 -16.25 -1.40 26.88
CA ALA A 128 -15.06 -2.21 27.10
C ALA A 128 -15.10 -3.54 26.31
N VAL A 129 -16.25 -4.24 26.34
CA VAL A 129 -16.45 -5.47 25.58
C VAL A 129 -16.35 -5.22 24.07
N MET A 130 -16.95 -4.14 23.57
CA MET A 130 -16.88 -3.77 22.16
C MET A 130 -15.47 -3.37 21.74
N ALA A 131 -14.75 -2.60 22.55
CA ALA A 131 -13.37 -2.21 22.26
C ALA A 131 -12.41 -3.41 22.23
N ILE A 132 -12.50 -4.29 23.24
CA ILE A 132 -11.70 -5.52 23.32
C ILE A 132 -12.06 -6.45 22.15
N GLY A 133 -13.35 -6.69 21.89
CA GLY A 133 -13.81 -7.55 20.81
C GLY A 133 -13.37 -7.06 19.43
N SER A 134 -13.57 -5.77 19.14
CA SER A 134 -13.15 -5.16 17.86
C SER A 134 -11.63 -5.19 17.70
N GLY A 135 -10.88 -4.94 18.78
CA GLY A 135 -9.42 -5.06 18.80
C GLY A 135 -8.94 -6.48 18.58
N VAL A 136 -9.59 -7.48 19.18
CA VAL A 136 -9.27 -8.91 18.97
C VAL A 136 -9.61 -9.35 17.55
N PHE A 137 -10.75 -8.95 16.97
CA PHE A 137 -11.07 -9.26 15.57
C PHE A 137 -10.11 -8.58 14.58
N LEU A 138 -9.70 -7.35 14.87
CA LEU A 138 -8.67 -6.65 14.10
C LEU A 138 -7.32 -7.39 14.22
N LEU A 139 -6.95 -7.80 15.43
CA LEU A 139 -5.73 -8.57 15.69
C LEU A 139 -5.77 -9.93 15.00
N VAL A 140 -6.89 -10.65 15.05
CA VAL A 140 -7.08 -11.93 14.34
C VAL A 140 -7.03 -11.72 12.83
N ALA A 141 -7.64 -10.66 12.29
CA ALA A 141 -7.49 -10.31 10.87
C ALA A 141 -6.02 -10.03 10.50
N LEU A 142 -5.28 -9.32 11.36
CA LEU A 142 -3.86 -9.05 11.17
C LEU A 142 -2.98 -10.31 11.31
N LEU A 143 -3.32 -11.21 12.23
CA LEU A 143 -2.57 -12.45 12.51
C LEU A 143 -2.86 -13.58 11.51
N GLU A 144 -4.09 -13.70 11.01
CA GLU A 144 -4.46 -14.70 9.98
C GLU A 144 -3.88 -14.35 8.60
N GLU A 145 -3.53 -13.08 8.39
CA GLU A 145 -2.97 -12.60 7.13
C GLU A 145 -1.45 -12.44 7.18
N ALA A 146 -0.76 -13.58 7.12
CA ALA A 146 0.67 -13.61 6.76
C ALA A 146 0.96 -12.80 5.48
N THR A 147 -0.01 -12.63 4.58
CA THR A 147 0.05 -11.77 3.39
C THR A 147 -0.07 -10.27 3.69
N ILE A 148 -0.92 -9.82 4.61
CA ILE A 148 -0.96 -8.40 5.01
C ILE A 148 0.29 -8.03 5.81
N LEU A 149 0.75 -8.91 6.70
CA LEU A 149 1.99 -8.66 7.42
C LEU A 149 3.22 -8.73 6.50
N ALA A 150 3.26 -9.66 5.53
CA ALA A 150 4.39 -9.79 4.60
C ALA A 150 4.41 -8.74 3.48
N PHE A 151 3.24 -8.28 2.99
CA PHE A 151 3.15 -7.34 1.87
C PHE A 151 2.55 -5.98 2.26
N GLY A 152 1.51 -5.96 3.07
CA GLY A 152 0.81 -4.74 3.50
C GLY A 152 1.67 -3.85 4.40
N VAL A 153 2.25 -4.40 5.48
CA VAL A 153 3.08 -3.60 6.41
C VAL A 153 4.30 -2.99 5.71
N PRO A 154 5.10 -3.75 4.91
CA PRO A 154 6.22 -3.13 4.21
C PRO A 154 5.78 -2.14 3.12
N LEU A 155 4.63 -2.35 2.48
CA LEU A 155 4.09 -1.38 1.52
C LEU A 155 3.71 -0.07 2.22
N MET A 156 3.04 -0.15 3.38
CA MET A 156 2.70 1.02 4.19
C MET A 156 3.96 1.75 4.68
N GLU A 157 4.98 1.03 5.16
CA GLU A 157 6.28 1.61 5.56
C GLU A 157 6.91 2.40 4.41
N ARG A 158 6.94 1.83 3.20
CA ARG A 158 7.54 2.48 2.02
C ARG A 158 6.77 3.71 1.59
N LEU A 159 5.44 3.62 1.55
CA LEU A 159 4.58 4.75 1.22
C LEU A 159 4.71 5.86 2.26
N ALA A 160 4.75 5.52 3.55
CA ALA A 160 4.95 6.48 4.63
C ALA A 160 6.30 7.19 4.51
N MET A 161 7.38 6.47 4.20
CA MET A 161 8.71 7.05 4.02
C MET A 161 8.75 8.01 2.81
N VAL A 162 8.19 7.59 1.66
CA VAL A 162 8.09 8.47 0.48
C VAL A 162 7.30 9.74 0.82
N LEU A 163 6.13 9.59 1.46
CA LEU A 163 5.31 10.73 1.87
C LEU A 163 6.05 11.66 2.82
N LEU A 164 6.77 11.12 3.80
CA LEU A 164 7.56 11.91 4.74
C LEU A 164 8.62 12.74 4.00
N VAL A 165 9.40 12.12 3.13
CA VAL A 165 10.44 12.81 2.35
C VAL A 165 9.83 13.91 1.48
N LEU A 166 8.73 13.63 0.78
CA LEU A 166 8.04 14.63 -0.05
C LEU A 166 7.46 15.77 0.78
N PHE A 167 6.84 15.46 1.92
CA PHE A 167 6.22 16.43 2.82
C PHE A 167 7.26 17.38 3.41
N VAL A 168 8.39 16.85 3.89
CA VAL A 168 9.51 17.64 4.41
C VAL A 168 10.13 18.47 3.30
N PHE A 169 10.35 17.87 2.12
CA PHE A 169 10.91 18.57 0.96
C PHE A 169 10.03 19.75 0.54
N VAL A 170 8.73 19.55 0.28
CA VAL A 170 7.83 20.61 -0.21
C VAL A 170 7.79 21.82 0.73
N ARG A 171 7.88 21.58 2.05
CA ARG A 171 7.90 22.63 3.09
C ARG A 171 9.26 23.28 3.31
N SER A 172 10.34 22.67 2.85
CA SER A 172 11.68 23.20 3.04
C SER A 172 11.92 24.47 2.20
N ASP A 173 12.88 25.29 2.65
CA ASP A 173 13.37 26.44 1.89
C ASP A 173 13.96 26.03 0.54
N LEU A 174 14.49 24.81 0.45
CA LEU A 174 15.01 24.23 -0.78
C LEU A 174 13.92 24.18 -1.88
N ALA A 175 12.75 23.60 -1.57
CA ALA A 175 11.64 23.58 -2.53
C ALA A 175 11.11 24.98 -2.83
N SER A 176 11.18 25.89 -1.85
CA SER A 176 10.83 27.31 -2.05
C SER A 176 11.75 27.99 -3.06
N ALA A 177 13.06 27.76 -2.98
CA ALA A 177 14.04 28.30 -3.91
C ALA A 177 13.78 27.83 -5.36
N PHE A 178 13.45 26.55 -5.55
CA PHE A 178 13.09 26.01 -6.87
C PHE A 178 11.77 26.59 -7.40
N ARG A 179 10.74 26.73 -6.56
CA ARG A 179 9.47 27.35 -6.96
C ARG A 179 9.63 28.81 -7.39
N LYS A 180 10.47 29.57 -6.67
CA LYS A 180 10.74 30.98 -6.94
C LYS A 180 11.75 31.21 -8.07
N GLY A 181 12.38 30.16 -8.58
CA GLY A 181 13.39 30.24 -9.65
C GLY A 181 14.73 30.86 -9.19
N VAL A 182 14.98 30.92 -7.89
CA VAL A 182 16.20 31.52 -7.29
C VAL A 182 17.16 30.45 -6.74
N ALA A 183 16.96 29.19 -7.12
CA ALA A 183 17.77 28.07 -6.65
C ALA A 183 19.22 28.15 -7.11
N ASN A 184 20.15 27.95 -6.18
CA ASN A 184 21.59 27.96 -6.41
C ASN A 184 22.12 26.56 -6.78
N LYS A 185 23.40 26.48 -7.18
CA LYS A 185 24.07 25.20 -7.45
C LYS A 185 24.14 24.30 -6.20
N THR A 186 24.20 24.88 -5.01
CA THR A 186 24.14 24.17 -3.72
C THR A 186 22.77 23.55 -3.50
N ASP A 187 21.70 24.25 -3.85
CA ASP A 187 20.33 23.74 -3.77
C ASP A 187 20.12 22.58 -4.75
N LEU A 188 20.67 22.70 -5.95
CA LEU A 188 20.71 21.62 -6.93
C LEU A 188 21.43 20.38 -6.39
N LEU A 189 22.56 20.55 -5.71
CA LEU A 189 23.29 19.45 -5.09
C LEU A 189 22.46 18.77 -4.00
N TRP A 190 21.84 19.54 -3.12
CA TRP A 190 20.96 18.99 -2.08
C TRP A 190 19.76 18.24 -2.66
N LEU A 191 19.14 18.78 -3.71
CA LEU A 191 18.06 18.10 -4.44
C LEU A 191 18.52 16.73 -4.97
N ILE A 192 19.69 16.69 -5.62
CA ILE A 192 20.30 15.47 -6.15
C ILE A 192 20.55 14.46 -5.03
N LEU A 193 21.10 14.89 -3.89
CA LEU A 193 21.41 14.01 -2.77
C LEU A 193 20.16 13.45 -2.09
N ILE A 194 19.14 14.28 -1.86
CA ILE A 194 17.89 13.84 -1.21
C ILE A 194 17.18 12.79 -2.08
N PHE A 195 16.97 13.10 -3.36
CA PHE A 195 16.24 12.21 -4.26
C PHE A 195 17.09 11.02 -4.75
N GLY A 196 18.42 11.18 -4.81
CA GLY A 196 19.35 10.06 -5.03
C GLY A 196 19.34 9.09 -3.86
N THR A 197 19.32 9.58 -2.62
CA THR A 197 19.18 8.74 -1.42
C THR A 197 17.81 8.05 -1.37
N LEU A 198 16.74 8.74 -1.77
CA LEU A 198 15.42 8.12 -1.93
C LEU A 198 15.44 6.99 -2.98
N SER A 199 16.21 7.17 -4.06
CA SER A 199 16.42 6.15 -5.10
C SER A 199 17.16 4.91 -4.55
N ILE A 200 18.21 5.12 -3.74
CA ILE A 200 18.90 4.04 -3.00
C ILE A 200 17.91 3.30 -2.09
N TYR A 201 17.14 4.04 -1.30
CA TYR A 201 16.13 3.47 -0.41
C TYR A 201 15.09 2.63 -1.17
N GLY A 202 14.64 3.10 -2.34
CA GLY A 202 13.71 2.37 -3.19
C GLY A 202 14.26 1.03 -3.69
N THR A 203 15.58 0.93 -3.87
CA THR A 203 16.27 -0.33 -4.24
C THR A 203 16.50 -1.21 -3.03
N PHE A 204 16.95 -0.63 -1.92
CA PHE A 204 17.24 -1.33 -0.68
C PHE A 204 15.98 -2.00 -0.09
N ARG A 205 14.85 -1.32 -0.17
CA ARG A 205 13.54 -1.86 0.21
C ARG A 205 12.81 -2.49 -0.98
N GLY A 206 13.49 -2.89 -2.05
CA GLY A 206 12.84 -3.64 -3.13
C GLY A 206 12.38 -5.03 -2.66
N PHE A 207 11.30 -5.55 -3.25
CA PHE A 207 10.91 -6.95 -3.07
C PHE A 207 11.53 -7.81 -4.16
N ASN A 208 12.10 -8.95 -3.80
CA ASN A 208 12.53 -9.93 -4.79
C ASN A 208 11.36 -10.86 -5.11
N PHE A 209 10.90 -10.84 -6.35
CA PHE A 209 9.82 -11.69 -6.86
C PHE A 209 10.36 -12.44 -8.07
N GLU A 210 10.43 -13.78 -7.98
CA GLU A 210 10.92 -14.65 -9.07
C GLU A 210 12.32 -14.27 -9.60
N GLY A 211 13.22 -13.79 -8.74
CA GLY A 211 14.57 -13.36 -9.13
C GLY A 211 14.65 -11.93 -9.67
N VAL A 212 13.54 -11.21 -9.69
CA VAL A 212 13.40 -9.83 -10.17
C VAL A 212 13.13 -8.90 -9.00
N LEU A 213 13.92 -7.83 -8.88
CA LEU A 213 13.78 -6.85 -7.81
C LEU A 213 12.72 -5.80 -8.16
N LEU A 214 11.49 -5.98 -7.67
CA LEU A 214 10.42 -4.98 -7.71
C LEU A 214 10.75 -3.82 -6.77
N ASN A 215 10.86 -2.62 -7.32
CA ASN A 215 11.30 -1.45 -6.58
C ASN A 215 10.52 -0.20 -7.01
N PHE A 216 10.81 0.94 -6.39
CA PHE A 216 10.29 2.26 -6.77
C PHE A 216 11.44 3.26 -6.97
N ARG A 217 12.61 2.74 -7.34
CA ARG A 217 13.88 3.49 -7.43
C ARG A 217 13.78 4.72 -8.34
N ASP A 218 13.03 4.60 -9.43
CA ASP A 218 12.94 5.63 -10.48
C ASP A 218 12.14 6.86 -10.02
N LEU A 219 11.33 6.74 -8.96
CA LEU A 219 10.56 7.86 -8.41
C LEU A 219 11.44 9.04 -8.00
N GLY A 220 12.56 8.77 -7.31
CA GLY A 220 13.49 9.82 -6.87
C GLY A 220 14.10 10.60 -8.03
N PRO A 221 14.80 9.94 -8.98
CA PRO A 221 15.38 10.58 -10.15
C PRO A 221 14.37 11.31 -11.02
N ILE A 222 13.15 10.77 -11.21
CA ILE A 222 12.09 11.45 -11.96
C ILE A 222 11.70 12.75 -11.27
N LEU A 223 11.52 12.75 -9.94
CA LEU A 223 11.19 13.96 -9.17
C LEU A 223 12.34 14.99 -9.17
N ALA A 224 13.58 14.55 -8.97
CA ALA A 224 14.75 15.41 -9.09
C ALA A 224 14.84 16.05 -10.49
N GLY A 225 14.53 15.28 -11.53
CA GLY A 225 14.40 15.76 -12.89
C GLY A 225 13.29 16.80 -13.03
N LEU A 226 12.09 16.47 -12.58
CA LEU A 226 10.90 17.31 -12.69
C LEU A 226 11.10 18.69 -12.06
N ILE A 227 11.82 18.75 -10.93
CA ILE A 227 12.05 19.97 -10.15
C ILE A 227 13.32 20.71 -10.60
N GLY A 228 14.45 19.98 -10.71
CA GLY A 228 15.78 20.55 -10.95
C GLY A 228 16.27 20.47 -12.40
N GLY A 229 15.47 19.89 -13.29
CA GLY A 229 15.77 19.69 -14.70
C GLY A 229 16.56 18.41 -15.01
N PRO A 230 16.81 18.12 -16.31
CA PRO A 230 17.35 16.84 -16.78
C PRO A 230 18.69 16.44 -16.14
N ILE A 231 19.56 17.41 -15.85
CA ILE A 231 20.88 17.16 -15.26
C ILE A 231 20.73 16.68 -13.80
N ALA A 232 19.84 17.30 -13.03
CA ALA A 232 19.55 16.87 -11.66
C ALA A 232 18.95 15.47 -11.62
N GLY A 233 18.01 15.20 -12.53
CA GLY A 233 17.42 13.87 -12.69
C GLY A 233 18.47 12.81 -13.05
N ALA A 234 19.35 13.09 -14.01
CA ALA A 234 20.43 12.19 -14.40
C ALA A 234 21.41 11.92 -13.24
N ALA A 235 21.79 12.96 -12.49
CA ALA A 235 22.73 12.82 -11.37
C ALA A 235 22.11 12.03 -10.20
N ALA A 236 20.85 12.31 -9.84
CA ALA A 236 20.13 11.52 -8.84
C ALA A 236 19.95 10.07 -9.30
N GLY A 237 19.66 9.88 -10.60
CA GLY A 237 19.57 8.57 -11.22
C GLY A 237 20.89 7.81 -11.23
N ALA A 238 22.01 8.51 -11.37
CA ALA A 238 23.34 7.91 -11.29
C ALA A 238 23.63 7.40 -9.87
N ILE A 239 23.23 8.13 -8.83
CA ILE A 239 23.39 7.69 -7.43
C ILE A 239 22.62 6.39 -7.17
N GLY A 240 21.31 6.36 -7.49
CA GLY A 240 20.49 5.16 -7.32
C GLY A 240 20.86 4.01 -8.26
N GLY A 241 21.26 4.35 -9.50
CA GLY A 241 21.72 3.40 -10.52
C GLY A 241 23.03 2.73 -10.14
N LEU A 242 24.01 3.48 -9.60
CA LEU A 242 25.30 2.94 -9.16
C LEU A 242 25.11 1.99 -7.97
N TYR A 243 24.21 2.33 -7.04
CA TYR A 243 23.85 1.43 -5.96
C TYR A 243 23.17 0.15 -6.48
N ARG A 244 22.25 0.25 -7.46
CA ARG A 244 21.70 -0.96 -8.08
C ARG A 244 22.76 -1.79 -8.78
N TYR A 245 23.71 -1.14 -9.46
CA TYR A 245 24.79 -1.82 -10.16
C TYR A 245 25.69 -2.60 -9.20
N SER A 246 26.00 -2.06 -8.02
CA SER A 246 26.84 -2.72 -7.01
C SER A 246 26.22 -3.98 -6.40
N LEU A 247 24.89 -4.12 -6.42
CA LEU A 247 24.19 -5.33 -5.98
C LEU A 247 24.40 -6.52 -6.93
N GLY A 248 24.91 -6.29 -8.14
CA GLY A 248 25.14 -7.33 -9.12
C GLY A 248 23.85 -8.02 -9.58
N GLY A 249 24.03 -9.19 -10.21
CA GLY A 249 22.95 -9.92 -10.88
C GLY A 249 22.77 -9.49 -12.33
N TRP A 250 22.13 -10.36 -13.10
CA TRP A 250 21.98 -10.17 -14.54
C TRP A 250 21.27 -8.86 -14.90
N THR A 251 20.35 -8.38 -14.06
CA THR A 251 19.66 -7.09 -14.27
C THR A 251 20.34 -5.83 -13.75
N ALA A 252 21.56 -5.92 -13.22
CA ALA A 252 22.25 -4.78 -12.60
C ALA A 252 22.51 -3.60 -13.55
N LEU A 253 23.16 -3.87 -14.68
CA LEU A 253 23.56 -2.84 -15.64
C LEU A 253 22.35 -2.19 -16.33
N PRO A 254 21.39 -2.95 -16.88
CA PRO A 254 20.30 -2.35 -17.63
C PRO A 254 19.36 -1.54 -16.73
N CYS A 255 19.08 -2.03 -15.52
CA CYS A 255 18.33 -1.29 -14.52
C CYS A 255 19.08 -0.03 -14.04
N ALA A 256 20.41 -0.04 -13.96
CA ALA A 256 21.19 1.14 -13.58
C ALA A 256 21.10 2.25 -14.65
N VAL A 257 21.27 1.89 -15.93
CA VAL A 257 21.16 2.84 -17.06
C VAL A 257 19.74 3.38 -17.18
N ALA A 258 18.73 2.51 -17.10
CA ALA A 258 17.33 2.90 -17.18
C ALA A 258 16.94 3.95 -16.11
N THR A 259 17.45 3.84 -14.89
CA THR A 259 17.19 4.82 -13.82
C THR A 259 17.77 6.21 -14.13
N ILE A 260 18.94 6.28 -14.77
CA ILE A 260 19.52 7.55 -15.22
C ILE A 260 18.62 8.16 -16.31
N VAL A 261 18.21 7.34 -17.27
CA VAL A 261 17.35 7.75 -18.38
C VAL A 261 15.97 8.21 -17.88
N ALA A 262 15.39 7.54 -16.89
CA ALA A 262 14.13 7.94 -16.25
C ALA A 262 14.23 9.33 -15.60
N GLY A 263 15.36 9.63 -14.95
CA GLY A 263 15.61 10.96 -14.40
C GLY A 263 15.71 12.06 -15.48
N ILE A 264 16.37 11.76 -16.61
CA ILE A 264 16.42 12.67 -17.76
C ILE A 264 15.02 12.92 -18.32
N LEU A 265 14.21 11.86 -18.47
CA LEU A 265 12.83 11.94 -18.94
C LEU A 265 11.99 12.84 -18.01
N GLY A 266 12.12 12.66 -16.70
CA GLY A 266 11.45 13.50 -15.70
C GLY A 266 11.78 14.97 -15.86
N GLY A 267 13.05 15.30 -16.12
CA GLY A 267 13.47 16.68 -16.35
C GLY A 267 13.05 17.29 -17.67
N LEU A 268 12.95 16.48 -18.73
CA LEU A 268 12.40 16.95 -20.00
C LEU A 268 10.90 17.24 -19.87
N ALA A 269 10.17 16.35 -19.20
CA ALA A 269 8.76 16.55 -18.88
C ALA A 269 8.54 17.80 -18.00
N GLY A 270 9.36 17.99 -16.97
CA GLY A 270 9.29 19.17 -16.08
C GLY A 270 9.45 20.50 -16.82
N ARG A 271 10.27 20.54 -17.87
CA ARG A 271 10.42 21.74 -18.73
C ARG A 271 9.28 21.93 -19.73
N ARG A 272 8.69 20.83 -20.24
CA ARG A 272 7.74 20.88 -21.36
C ARG A 272 6.28 20.91 -20.94
N TRP A 273 5.93 20.36 -19.77
CA TRP A 273 4.55 20.00 -19.40
C TRP A 273 3.93 20.88 -18.32
N LEU A 274 4.38 22.13 -18.14
CA LEU A 274 3.64 23.08 -17.29
C LEU A 274 2.29 23.48 -17.92
N PRO A 275 1.20 23.59 -17.15
CA PRO A 275 1.08 23.18 -15.73
C PRO A 275 1.02 21.66 -15.58
N LEU A 276 1.60 21.15 -14.50
CA LEU A 276 1.57 19.72 -14.17
C LEU A 276 0.15 19.31 -13.77
N THR A 277 -0.38 18.26 -14.39
CA THR A 277 -1.70 17.68 -14.08
C THR A 277 -1.54 16.23 -13.66
N PRO A 278 -2.48 15.66 -12.86
CA PRO A 278 -2.42 14.25 -12.46
C PRO A 278 -2.31 13.30 -13.65
N LEU A 279 -3.02 13.61 -14.75
CA LEU A 279 -2.96 12.82 -15.99
C LEU A 279 -1.57 12.88 -16.64
N ARG A 280 -0.95 14.07 -16.76
CA ARG A 280 0.40 14.22 -17.33
C ARG A 280 1.44 13.47 -16.49
N LEU A 281 1.31 13.47 -15.17
CA LEU A 281 2.21 12.73 -14.27
C LEU A 281 1.97 11.22 -14.30
N ALA A 282 0.72 10.77 -14.45
CA ALA A 282 0.44 9.36 -14.68
C ALA A 282 1.06 8.87 -16.00
N ILE A 283 0.91 9.65 -17.07
CA ILE A 283 1.55 9.38 -18.36
C ILE A 283 3.07 9.36 -18.21
N LEU A 284 3.66 10.28 -17.44
CA LEU A 284 5.10 10.29 -17.15
C LEU A 284 5.56 9.00 -16.49
N GLY A 285 4.84 8.54 -15.46
CA GLY A 285 5.17 7.31 -14.75
C GLY A 285 5.13 6.08 -15.66
N VAL A 286 4.06 5.93 -16.43
CA VAL A 286 3.92 4.83 -17.40
C VAL A 286 4.99 4.93 -18.49
N ALA A 287 5.27 6.13 -18.99
CA ALA A 287 6.29 6.34 -20.02
C ALA A 287 7.71 6.06 -19.49
N ALA A 288 7.99 6.38 -18.23
CA ALA A 288 9.27 6.08 -17.59
C ALA A 288 9.50 4.56 -17.50
N GLU A 289 8.50 3.79 -17.08
CA GLU A 289 8.62 2.32 -17.01
C GLU A 289 8.63 1.67 -18.40
N ALA A 290 7.86 2.20 -19.35
CA ALA A 290 7.94 1.74 -20.74
C ALA A 290 9.35 1.99 -21.33
N LEU A 291 9.93 3.15 -21.04
CA LEU A 291 11.30 3.49 -21.42
C LEU A 291 12.33 2.63 -20.69
N HIS A 292 12.08 2.29 -19.42
CA HIS A 292 12.90 1.36 -18.65
C HIS A 292 13.01 0.02 -19.37
N ILE A 293 11.89 -0.54 -19.82
CA ILE A 293 11.85 -1.79 -20.60
C ILE A 293 12.53 -1.62 -21.95
N LEU A 294 12.33 -0.48 -22.63
CA LEU A 294 12.98 -0.20 -23.90
C LEU A 294 14.50 -0.10 -23.78
N VAL A 295 15.03 0.38 -22.66
CA VAL A 295 16.48 0.43 -22.37
C VAL A 295 17.00 -0.96 -21.97
N ILE A 296 16.19 -1.73 -21.24
CA ILE A 296 16.47 -3.12 -20.84
C ILE A 296 16.65 -4.00 -22.08
N LEU A 297 15.66 -4.03 -22.99
CA LEU A 297 15.61 -4.96 -24.13
C LEU A 297 16.92 -5.05 -24.94
N PRO A 298 17.46 -3.96 -25.52
CA PRO A 298 18.67 -4.01 -26.34
C PRO A 298 19.95 -4.23 -25.51
N LEU A 299 19.96 -3.91 -24.22
CA LEU A 299 21.11 -4.18 -23.34
C LEU A 299 21.20 -5.66 -22.95
N PHE A 300 20.07 -6.40 -22.99
CA PHE A 300 19.97 -7.81 -22.60
C PHE A 300 19.99 -8.82 -23.74
N THR A 301 19.86 -8.39 -25.01
CA THR A 301 19.91 -9.32 -26.16
C THR A 301 21.26 -10.03 -26.32
N ILE A 302 22.28 -9.62 -25.58
CA ILE A 302 23.59 -10.29 -25.52
C ILE A 302 23.53 -11.39 -24.44
N GLY A 303 22.97 -12.55 -24.80
CA GLY A 303 23.14 -13.80 -24.03
C GLY A 303 22.03 -14.21 -23.06
N THR A 304 20.92 -13.44 -22.95
CA THR A 304 19.80 -13.78 -22.05
C THR A 304 18.63 -14.43 -22.81
N PRO A 305 18.01 -15.51 -22.31
CA PRO A 305 16.84 -16.12 -22.95
C PRO A 305 15.65 -15.16 -23.03
N PHE A 306 14.95 -15.14 -24.17
CA PHE A 306 13.79 -14.26 -24.38
C PHE A 306 12.65 -14.51 -23.38
N THR A 307 12.53 -15.72 -22.85
CA THR A 307 11.52 -16.09 -21.84
C THR A 307 11.73 -15.36 -20.52
N GLU A 308 12.98 -15.27 -20.03
CA GLU A 308 13.31 -14.57 -18.78
C GLU A 308 13.05 -13.06 -18.89
N ILE A 309 13.28 -12.48 -20.07
CA ILE A 309 12.99 -11.08 -20.36
C ILE A 309 11.47 -10.81 -20.29
N LEU A 310 10.65 -11.71 -20.82
CA LEU A 310 9.18 -11.58 -20.78
C LEU A 310 8.64 -11.69 -19.35
N ASP A 311 9.23 -12.56 -18.52
CA ASP A 311 8.81 -12.74 -17.13
C ASP A 311 9.12 -11.47 -16.31
N VAL A 312 10.29 -10.86 -16.51
CA VAL A 312 10.62 -9.54 -15.94
C VAL A 312 9.58 -8.49 -16.34
N ILE A 313 9.29 -8.37 -17.64
CA ILE A 313 8.34 -7.37 -18.15
C ILE A 313 6.95 -7.54 -17.53
N ARG A 314 6.45 -8.77 -17.48
CA ARG A 314 5.13 -9.09 -16.91
C ARG A 314 5.08 -8.81 -15.41
N ALA A 315 6.17 -9.10 -14.70
CA ALA A 315 6.26 -8.88 -13.27
C ALA A 315 6.40 -7.39 -12.91
N THR A 316 7.15 -6.60 -13.68
CA THR A 316 7.52 -5.21 -13.29
C THR A 316 6.63 -4.13 -13.88
N LEU A 317 6.19 -4.27 -15.14
CA LEU A 317 5.60 -3.16 -15.89
C LEU A 317 4.41 -2.53 -15.16
N LEU A 318 3.42 -3.34 -14.79
CA LEU A 318 2.19 -2.86 -14.18
C LEU A 318 2.40 -2.34 -12.74
N PRO A 319 2.99 -3.09 -11.79
CA PRO A 319 3.14 -2.61 -10.42
C PRO A 319 4.08 -1.40 -10.32
N MET A 320 5.20 -1.37 -11.05
CA MET A 320 6.12 -0.23 -10.99
C MET A 320 5.50 1.01 -11.64
N SER A 321 4.75 0.86 -12.74
CA SER A 321 4.05 2.01 -13.36
C SER A 321 3.04 2.63 -12.42
N VAL A 322 2.25 1.80 -11.72
CA VAL A 322 1.24 2.27 -10.75
C VAL A 322 1.90 2.99 -9.59
N VAL A 323 2.96 2.42 -9.02
CA VAL A 323 3.67 3.03 -7.88
C VAL A 323 4.36 4.33 -8.27
N THR A 324 5.06 4.35 -9.40
CA THR A 324 5.73 5.54 -9.91
C THR A 324 4.71 6.64 -10.23
N ALA A 325 3.62 6.33 -10.94
CA ALA A 325 2.55 7.30 -11.22
C ALA A 325 1.90 7.83 -9.94
N ALA A 326 1.57 6.95 -8.98
CA ALA A 326 0.98 7.34 -7.70
C ALA A 326 1.92 8.26 -6.92
N GLY A 327 3.22 7.95 -6.84
CA GLY A 327 4.21 8.79 -6.16
C GLY A 327 4.31 10.20 -6.76
N LEU A 328 4.28 10.33 -8.09
CA LEU A 328 4.29 11.63 -8.76
C LEU A 328 3.00 12.42 -8.51
N ILE A 329 1.84 11.75 -8.53
CA ILE A 329 0.55 12.38 -8.19
C ILE A 329 0.54 12.84 -6.73
N LEU A 330 1.06 12.04 -5.81
CA LEU A 330 1.18 12.41 -4.39
C LEU A 330 2.04 13.66 -4.21
N TYR A 331 3.17 13.73 -4.90
CA TYR A 331 3.99 14.95 -4.93
C TYR A 331 3.17 16.18 -5.35
N LEU A 332 2.43 16.08 -6.46
CA LEU A 332 1.58 17.18 -6.96
C LEU A 332 0.49 17.57 -5.96
N VAL A 333 -0.14 16.61 -5.30
CA VAL A 333 -1.17 16.87 -4.28
C VAL A 333 -0.58 17.62 -3.10
N ILE A 334 0.56 17.16 -2.56
CA ILE A 334 1.25 17.80 -1.44
C ILE A 334 1.69 19.22 -1.83
N GLU A 335 2.25 19.39 -3.03
CA GLU A 335 2.68 20.69 -3.53
C GLU A 335 1.49 21.67 -3.67
N ASN A 336 0.38 21.22 -4.24
CA ASN A 336 -0.82 22.05 -4.41
C ASN A 336 -1.48 22.39 -3.08
N GLN A 337 -1.51 21.45 -2.12
CA GLN A 337 -2.00 21.72 -0.76
C GLN A 337 -1.15 22.78 -0.07
N TYR A 338 0.17 22.68 -0.16
CA TYR A 338 1.08 23.65 0.45
C TYR A 338 0.98 25.04 -0.20
N LYS A 339 0.83 25.12 -1.54
CA LYS A 339 0.62 26.40 -2.23
C LYS A 339 -0.65 27.11 -1.75
N LYS A 340 -1.76 26.36 -1.57
CA LYS A 340 -3.01 26.92 -1.00
C LYS A 340 -2.83 27.40 0.44
N GLU A 341 -2.04 26.69 1.24
CA GLU A 341 -1.74 27.09 2.62
C GLU A 341 -0.96 28.41 2.69
N ILE A 342 0.05 28.59 1.81
CA ILE A 342 0.79 29.85 1.69
C ILE A 342 -0.12 30.99 1.25
N ASP A 343 -0.90 30.79 0.17
CA ASP A 343 -1.80 31.81 -0.38
C ASP A 343 -2.82 32.29 0.66
N MET A 344 -3.35 31.36 1.47
CA MET A 344 -4.23 31.69 2.60
C MET A 344 -3.51 32.49 3.69
N LYS A 345 -2.26 32.16 4.03
CA LYS A 345 -1.45 32.90 5.01
C LYS A 345 -1.15 34.31 4.53
N ASP A 346 -0.80 34.46 3.26
CA ASP A 346 -0.51 35.76 2.64
C ASP A 346 -1.79 36.62 2.59
N LEU A 347 -2.94 36.03 2.27
CA LEU A 347 -4.24 36.71 2.31
C LEU A 347 -4.61 37.16 3.72
N VAL A 348 -4.43 36.31 4.74
CA VAL A 348 -4.69 36.68 6.14
C VAL A 348 -3.75 37.79 6.61
N CYS A 349 -2.47 37.74 6.22
CA CYS A 349 -1.50 38.79 6.51
C CYS A 349 -1.91 40.13 5.87
N TRP A 350 -2.34 40.09 4.60
CA TRP A 350 -2.84 41.26 3.89
C TRP A 350 -4.12 41.84 4.53
N ILE A 351 -5.10 41.01 4.85
CA ILE A 351 -6.34 41.42 5.54
C ILE A 351 -6.01 42.06 6.89
N ARG A 352 -5.08 41.46 7.66
CA ARG A 352 -4.65 42.03 8.94
C ARG A 352 -4.01 43.41 8.75
N LYS A 353 -3.19 43.58 7.72
CA LYS A 353 -2.54 44.87 7.42
C LYS A 353 -3.53 45.94 6.98
N GLU A 354 -4.61 45.56 6.29
CA GLU A 354 -5.65 46.48 5.83
C GLU A 354 -6.65 46.87 6.93
N ILE A 355 -7.01 45.92 7.82
CA ILE A 355 -7.97 46.15 8.90
C ILE A 355 -7.35 46.91 10.08
N ASP A 356 -6.06 46.69 10.36
CA ASP A 356 -5.41 47.22 11.56
C ASP A 356 -4.02 47.79 11.24
N PRO A 357 -3.95 48.91 10.48
CA PRO A 357 -2.67 49.52 10.11
C PRO A 357 -1.92 50.10 11.33
N GLU A 358 -2.61 50.36 12.45
CA GLU A 358 -2.04 50.95 13.66
C GLU A 358 -1.24 49.94 14.51
N LEU A 359 -1.53 48.64 14.41
CA LEU A 359 -0.88 47.58 15.22
C LEU A 359 0.55 47.20 14.75
N GLU A 360 0.95 47.59 13.53
CA GLU A 360 2.37 47.49 13.09
C GLU A 360 3.16 48.78 13.34
N ALA A 361 2.51 49.94 13.48
CA ALA A 361 3.18 51.21 13.79
C ALA A 361 3.78 51.20 15.21
N GLU A 362 3.13 50.57 16.18
CA GLU A 362 3.63 50.43 17.55
C GLU A 362 4.84 49.48 17.71
N LYS A 363 5.15 48.65 16.71
CA LYS A 363 6.36 47.78 16.74
C LYS A 363 7.57 48.40 16.05
N GLY A 364 7.42 49.62 15.51
CA GLY A 364 8.44 50.32 14.73
C GLY A 364 9.10 51.51 15.42
N GLU A 365 8.81 51.80 16.70
CA GLU A 365 9.56 52.81 17.45
C GLU A 365 10.72 52.17 18.24
N PRO A 366 11.91 52.82 18.22
CA PRO A 366 13.21 52.22 18.54
C PRO A 366 13.46 51.84 20.00
#